data_AF-A0A3D1K9M6-F1
#
_entry.id   AF-A0A3D1K9M6-F1
#
_cell.length_a   1.000
_cell.length_b   1.000
_cell.length_c   1.000
_cell.angle_alpha   90.00
_cell.angle_beta   90.00
_cell.angle_gamma   90.00
#
_symmetry.space_group_name_H-M   'P 1'
#
loop_
_entity.id
_entity.type
_entity.pdbx_description
1 polymer ?
#
loop_
_entity_poly.entity_id
_entity_poly.type
_entity_poly.pdbx_seq_one_letter_code
_entity_poly.pdbx_strand_id
1 'polypeptide(L)'
;MDSTDFKSEFSIPSFLLSVTDKRKRVEDNGEIKFSAESENVRLSISYSNVNPAPFIREKGDKCIVLLGSPILDGRIDHEKAIKIVSEDIDLAEKLSKDLNGEFLFMIFNRSTGALKFINDRFTSFPLYYYHDRASGEFYASPYFTCMWKLRKELSLRINQETLCEFLFFQRILWTKTYLEDVFFLPDASIMCLEGRSLSISRYWQRNYQKNNSSLNENAHRLAELIERSVKNKTSDGRRYGHFLSGGMDSRSVLAAFEKNLPTCFTATISENRELRIARQIAQTKGARHVFLKLHPEHYSKIFEPSVKVIGGMYNYDHGLFLGYSEPVRQNADVCFHGHGFDYMFQGMYIPGKPIIIKGRTLYYQTILELPDDLVTYFRTNVSYRIKEADVWSFIRPEKRAGLLSSQIESITEVLSEGRNLTDNSNDLWEYLTFHHLSRHYSYPNHATIATLTEQRTISFDNDIFDLYLSLPVEQRFSGRIEKKCLEILDPRLAKIWSANTNLPVTASPLRQTCYQLTSFLKHRIFPENAKPEWTERTWPSREHALRNQPDLKNAVLELCKSDALEQIEFLDIQKVREEFPRWLDGEDIPGISGDLVQTMLSLGTFLKN
;
A
#
# COMPACT_ATOMS: atom_id res chain seq x y z
N MET A 1 18.77 21.27 -13.99
CA MET A 1 17.87 21.38 -15.16
C MET A 1 16.55 20.88 -14.67
N ASP A 2 15.65 21.83 -14.38
CA ASP A 2 14.44 21.64 -13.59
C ASP A 2 13.24 21.62 -14.53
N SER A 3 13.04 20.55 -15.31
CA SER A 3 11.72 20.35 -15.93
C SER A 3 10.82 19.73 -14.85
N THR A 4 10.10 20.58 -14.13
CA THR A 4 9.29 20.27 -12.93
C THR A 4 7.79 20.27 -13.19
N ASP A 5 7.37 20.28 -14.46
CA ASP A 5 6.01 20.64 -14.80
C ASP A 5 5.03 19.49 -14.55
N PHE A 6 4.12 19.72 -13.60
CA PHE A 6 2.95 18.89 -13.36
C PHE A 6 2.09 18.77 -14.63
N LYS A 7 1.61 17.56 -14.92
CA LYS A 7 0.65 17.29 -16.01
C LYS A 7 -0.65 16.74 -15.43
N SER A 8 -1.76 17.28 -15.89
CA SER A 8 -3.13 16.82 -15.57
C SER A 8 -3.58 15.62 -16.43
N GLU A 9 -2.70 15.06 -17.25
CA GLU A 9 -2.96 13.83 -18.01
C GLU A 9 -2.46 12.64 -17.20
N PHE A 10 -3.40 11.82 -16.74
CA PHE A 10 -3.13 10.69 -15.86
C PHE A 10 -3.29 9.36 -16.59
N SER A 11 -2.27 8.53 -16.49
CA SER A 11 -2.25 7.18 -17.02
C SER A 11 -2.95 6.24 -16.03
N ILE A 12 -4.27 6.04 -16.18
CA ILE A 12 -5.01 5.07 -15.37
C ILE A 12 -4.74 3.67 -15.91
N PRO A 13 -4.15 2.76 -15.11
CA PRO A 13 -3.87 1.41 -15.55
C PRO A 13 -5.17 0.61 -15.67
N SER A 14 -5.23 -0.25 -16.67
CA SER A 14 -6.34 -1.18 -16.88
C SER A 14 -5.78 -2.52 -17.30
N PHE A 15 -6.33 -3.59 -16.72
CA PHE A 15 -6.02 -4.96 -17.06
C PHE A 15 -7.27 -5.77 -16.75
N LEU A 16 -7.81 -6.50 -17.70
CA LEU A 16 -8.92 -7.41 -17.48
C LEU A 16 -8.61 -8.73 -18.18
N LEU A 17 -8.67 -9.82 -17.41
CA LEU A 17 -8.66 -11.18 -17.91
C LEU A 17 -10.09 -11.72 -17.80
N SER A 18 -10.60 -12.30 -18.88
CA SER A 18 -11.88 -13.03 -18.87
C SER A 18 -11.72 -14.42 -19.48
N VAL A 19 -12.45 -15.39 -18.92
CA VAL A 19 -12.68 -16.71 -19.50
C VAL A 19 -14.19 -16.89 -19.67
N THR A 20 -14.61 -17.09 -20.91
CA THR A 20 -16.02 -17.25 -21.28
C THR A 20 -16.21 -18.43 -22.23
N ASP A 21 -17.45 -18.88 -22.39
CA ASP A 21 -17.82 -19.81 -23.46
C ASP A 21 -17.45 -19.19 -24.82
N LYS A 22 -16.80 -19.97 -25.68
CA LYS A 22 -16.40 -19.55 -27.03
C LYS A 22 -17.52 -19.03 -27.91
N ARG A 23 -18.73 -19.57 -27.72
CA ARG A 23 -19.91 -19.23 -28.51
C ARG A 23 -20.52 -17.90 -28.07
N LYS A 24 -20.17 -17.42 -26.87
CA LYS A 24 -20.61 -16.12 -26.36
C LYS A 24 -19.73 -15.03 -26.96
N ARG A 25 -20.37 -14.03 -27.57
CA ARG A 25 -19.69 -12.82 -28.01
C ARG A 25 -19.50 -11.94 -26.79
N VAL A 26 -18.27 -11.78 -26.33
CA VAL A 26 -17.94 -10.83 -25.25
C VAL A 26 -17.80 -9.46 -25.91
N GLU A 27 -18.64 -8.50 -25.51
CA GLU A 27 -18.41 -7.09 -25.81
C GLU A 27 -17.33 -6.58 -24.83
N ASP A 28 -16.06 -6.94 -25.09
CA ASP A 28 -14.96 -6.25 -24.41
C ASP A 28 -14.83 -4.87 -25.04
N ASN A 29 -15.14 -3.83 -24.27
CA ASN A 29 -14.99 -2.44 -24.69
C ASN A 29 -13.52 -1.99 -24.77
N GLY A 30 -12.57 -2.85 -24.36
CA GLY A 30 -11.13 -2.66 -24.50
C GLY A 30 -10.55 -3.36 -25.75
N GLU A 31 -9.43 -2.85 -26.26
CA GLU A 31 -8.67 -3.53 -27.29
C GLU A 31 -8.05 -4.81 -26.69
N ILE A 32 -8.53 -5.98 -27.14
CA ILE A 32 -7.98 -7.28 -26.75
C ILE A 32 -6.52 -7.34 -27.23
N LYS A 33 -5.58 -7.38 -26.27
CA LYS A 33 -4.15 -7.45 -26.54
C LYS A 33 -3.65 -8.88 -26.65
N PHE A 34 -4.35 -9.83 -26.04
CA PHE A 34 -4.03 -11.24 -26.10
C PHE A 34 -5.29 -12.10 -25.98
N SER A 35 -5.34 -13.20 -26.73
CA SER A 35 -6.39 -14.22 -26.58
C SER A 35 -5.84 -15.62 -26.79
N ALA A 36 -6.44 -16.58 -26.10
CA ALA A 36 -6.16 -17.99 -26.26
C ALA A 36 -7.46 -18.79 -26.17
N GLU A 37 -7.45 -19.98 -26.74
CA GLU A 37 -8.66 -20.79 -26.90
C GLU A 37 -8.38 -22.25 -26.57
N SER A 38 -9.33 -22.89 -25.88
CA SER A 38 -9.43 -24.35 -25.68
C SER A 38 -10.63 -24.92 -26.43
N GLU A 39 -11.09 -26.15 -26.25
CA GLU A 39 -12.25 -26.68 -26.99
C GLU A 39 -13.52 -25.84 -26.77
N ASN A 40 -13.80 -25.48 -25.51
CA ASN A 40 -15.07 -24.87 -25.10
C ASN A 40 -14.97 -23.43 -24.58
N VAL A 41 -13.77 -22.98 -24.21
CA VAL A 41 -13.57 -21.67 -23.58
C VAL A 41 -12.57 -20.79 -24.34
N ARG A 42 -12.78 -19.47 -24.23
CA ARG A 42 -11.87 -18.44 -24.73
C ARG A 42 -11.35 -17.63 -23.54
N LEU A 43 -10.03 -17.52 -23.46
CA LEU A 43 -9.32 -16.54 -22.65
C LEU A 43 -9.16 -15.26 -23.46
N SER A 44 -9.53 -14.11 -22.88
CA SER A 44 -9.24 -12.79 -23.43
C SER A 44 -8.54 -11.93 -22.38
N ILE A 45 -7.54 -11.16 -22.82
CA ILE A 45 -6.83 -10.19 -21.96
C ILE A 45 -6.77 -8.85 -22.69
N SER A 46 -7.37 -7.84 -22.07
CA SER A 46 -7.23 -6.44 -22.45
C SER A 46 -6.41 -5.71 -21.39
N TYR A 47 -5.46 -4.87 -21.81
CA TYR A 47 -4.71 -4.04 -20.88
C TYR A 47 -4.18 -2.76 -21.53
N SER A 48 -4.01 -1.73 -20.71
CA SER A 48 -3.38 -0.47 -21.07
C SER A 48 -2.68 0.13 -19.86
N ASN A 49 -1.60 0.89 -20.08
CA ASN A 49 -0.94 1.68 -19.03
C ASN A 49 -0.41 0.89 -17.82
N VAL A 50 -0.17 -0.42 -17.97
CA VAL A 50 0.36 -1.31 -16.93
C VAL A 50 1.89 -1.25 -16.95
N ASN A 51 2.52 -0.97 -15.80
CA ASN A 51 3.97 -0.98 -15.65
C ASN A 51 4.43 -1.98 -14.57
N PRO A 52 5.36 -2.90 -14.88
CA PRO A 52 5.87 -3.18 -16.22
C PRO A 52 4.76 -3.75 -17.11
N ALA A 53 4.92 -3.65 -18.43
CA ALA A 53 3.99 -4.28 -19.35
C ALA A 53 3.95 -5.81 -19.11
N PRO A 54 2.78 -6.48 -19.26
CA PRO A 54 2.67 -7.91 -19.07
C PRO A 54 3.65 -8.69 -19.96
N PHE A 55 4.41 -9.61 -19.37
CA PHE A 55 5.31 -10.49 -20.09
C PHE A 55 4.57 -11.76 -20.50
N ILE A 56 4.32 -11.92 -21.80
CA ILE A 56 3.50 -13.03 -22.35
C ILE A 56 4.40 -14.02 -23.08
N ARG A 57 4.22 -15.33 -22.80
CA ARG A 57 4.93 -16.43 -23.46
C ARG A 57 4.01 -17.62 -23.70
N GLU A 58 4.29 -18.34 -24.79
CA GLU A 58 3.69 -19.64 -25.07
C GLU A 58 4.73 -20.73 -24.86
N LYS A 59 4.36 -21.79 -24.14
CA LYS A 59 5.23 -22.94 -23.89
C LYS A 59 4.41 -24.23 -23.96
N GLY A 60 4.58 -24.98 -25.05
CA GLY A 60 3.74 -26.14 -25.34
C GLY A 60 2.28 -25.72 -25.51
N ASP A 61 1.39 -26.31 -24.71
CA ASP A 61 -0.04 -25.99 -24.68
C ASP A 61 -0.40 -24.87 -23.68
N LYS A 62 0.57 -24.30 -22.97
CA LYS A 62 0.36 -23.26 -21.97
C LYS A 62 0.62 -21.87 -22.53
N CYS A 63 -0.33 -20.96 -22.36
CA CYS A 63 -0.10 -19.52 -22.41
C CYS A 63 0.18 -19.01 -20.99
N ILE A 64 1.26 -18.26 -20.82
CA ILE A 64 1.68 -17.73 -19.53
C ILE A 64 1.81 -16.22 -19.63
N VAL A 65 1.11 -15.50 -18.77
CA VAL A 65 1.23 -14.06 -18.56
C VAL A 65 1.86 -13.84 -17.19
N LEU A 66 2.90 -13.00 -17.16
CA LEU A 66 3.62 -12.64 -15.95
C LEU A 66 3.61 -11.12 -15.77
N LEU A 67 3.11 -10.66 -14.62
CA LEU A 67 3.34 -9.30 -14.13
C LEU A 67 4.47 -9.32 -13.11
N GLY A 68 5.34 -8.32 -13.15
CA GLY A 68 6.42 -8.15 -12.18
C GLY A 68 7.80 -8.62 -12.66
N SER A 69 8.68 -8.77 -11.68
CA SER A 69 10.12 -8.97 -11.86
C SER A 69 10.60 -10.07 -10.90
N PRO A 70 10.28 -11.35 -11.16
CA PRO A 70 10.67 -12.46 -10.31
C PRO A 70 12.19 -12.60 -10.28
N ILE A 71 12.72 -12.98 -9.12
CA ILE A 71 14.15 -13.12 -8.84
C ILE A 71 14.48 -14.59 -8.64
N LEU A 72 15.45 -15.08 -9.41
CA LEU A 72 16.05 -16.41 -9.31
C LEU A 72 17.57 -16.31 -9.42
N ASP A 73 18.28 -17.11 -8.64
CA ASP A 73 19.76 -17.15 -8.61
C ASP A 73 20.40 -15.75 -8.45
N GLY A 74 19.77 -14.86 -7.70
CA GLY A 74 20.27 -13.50 -7.44
C GLY A 74 20.10 -12.51 -8.60
N ARG A 75 19.19 -12.77 -9.54
CA ARG A 75 18.87 -11.84 -10.63
C ARG A 75 17.42 -11.94 -11.08
N ILE A 76 16.94 -10.93 -11.79
CA ILE A 76 15.64 -10.96 -12.45
C ILE A 76 15.72 -11.92 -13.64
N ASP A 77 14.84 -12.93 -13.68
CA ASP A 77 14.84 -13.96 -14.72
C ASP A 77 13.42 -14.46 -15.04
N HIS A 78 12.74 -13.78 -15.99
CA HIS A 78 11.39 -14.13 -16.41
C HIS A 78 11.29 -15.53 -17.04
N GLU A 79 12.28 -15.95 -17.84
CA GLU A 79 12.25 -17.22 -18.56
C GLU A 79 12.45 -18.42 -17.61
N LYS A 80 13.39 -18.32 -16.66
CA LYS A 80 13.56 -19.36 -15.63
C LYS A 80 12.34 -19.44 -14.70
N ALA A 81 11.74 -18.30 -14.36
CA ALA A 81 10.52 -18.28 -13.55
C ALA A 81 9.35 -18.97 -14.28
N ILE A 82 9.17 -18.67 -15.57
CA ILE A 82 8.19 -19.32 -16.45
C ILE A 82 8.44 -20.83 -16.53
N LYS A 83 9.71 -21.25 -16.61
CA LYS A 83 10.05 -22.67 -16.59
C LYS A 83 9.52 -23.36 -15.32
N ILE A 84 9.76 -22.79 -14.14
CA ILE A 84 9.28 -23.33 -12.87
C ILE A 84 7.76 -23.50 -12.86
N VAL A 85 7.01 -22.46 -13.23
CA VAL A 85 5.54 -22.53 -13.17
C VAL A 85 4.91 -23.38 -14.29
N SER A 86 5.66 -23.66 -15.36
CA SER A 86 5.19 -24.48 -16.48
C SER A 86 5.29 -25.98 -16.25
N GLU A 87 6.18 -26.45 -15.36
CA GLU A 87 6.49 -27.87 -15.20
C GLU A 87 5.60 -28.58 -14.17
N ASP A 88 4.91 -27.85 -13.29
CA ASP A 88 4.00 -28.32 -12.22
C ASP A 88 4.57 -29.35 -11.21
N ILE A 89 5.75 -29.91 -11.45
CA ILE A 89 6.47 -30.83 -10.54
C ILE A 89 7.02 -30.06 -9.34
N ASP A 90 6.64 -30.48 -8.14
CA ASP A 90 7.03 -29.88 -6.85
C ASP A 90 6.82 -28.36 -6.79
N LEU A 91 5.76 -27.89 -7.45
CA LEU A 91 5.54 -26.47 -7.70
C LEU A 91 5.54 -25.65 -6.40
N ALA A 92 4.82 -26.09 -5.37
CA ALA A 92 4.75 -25.37 -4.10
C ALA A 92 6.14 -25.25 -3.42
N GLU A 93 6.95 -26.31 -3.46
CA GLU A 93 8.29 -26.30 -2.89
C GLU A 93 9.24 -25.37 -3.67
N LYS A 94 9.22 -25.45 -5.01
CA LYS A 94 10.02 -24.58 -5.88
C LYS A 94 9.62 -23.11 -5.74
N LEU A 95 8.32 -22.80 -5.69
CA LEU A 95 7.84 -21.45 -5.45
C LEU A 95 8.31 -20.93 -4.08
N SER A 96 8.26 -21.78 -3.05
CA SER A 96 8.65 -21.40 -1.70
C SER A 96 10.16 -21.16 -1.57
N LYS A 97 11.00 -22.02 -2.15
CA LYS A 97 12.46 -22.00 -1.96
C LYS A 97 13.22 -21.20 -3.02
N ASP A 98 12.80 -21.28 -4.27
CA ASP A 98 13.63 -20.84 -5.40
C ASP A 98 13.18 -19.49 -5.98
N LEU A 99 11.90 -19.14 -5.83
CA LEU A 99 11.30 -17.96 -6.44
C LEU A 99 11.13 -16.82 -5.41
N ASN A 100 11.81 -15.70 -5.67
CA ASN A 100 11.74 -14.50 -4.84
C ASN A 100 11.23 -13.29 -5.66
N GLY A 101 10.97 -12.17 -5.00
CA GLY A 101 10.57 -10.92 -5.61
C GLY A 101 9.05 -10.79 -5.80
N GLU A 102 8.69 -9.98 -6.79
CA GLU A 102 7.34 -9.47 -7.02
C GLU A 102 6.81 -10.11 -8.31
N PHE A 103 5.72 -10.89 -8.22
CA PHE A 103 5.17 -11.59 -9.38
C PHE A 103 3.68 -11.94 -9.25
N LEU A 104 3.00 -11.94 -10.40
CA LEU A 104 1.69 -12.57 -10.59
C LEU A 104 1.70 -13.33 -11.91
N PHE A 105 1.61 -14.66 -11.85
CA PHE A 105 1.45 -15.53 -13.00
C PHE A 105 -0.02 -15.78 -13.29
N MET A 106 -0.38 -15.81 -14.58
CA MET A 106 -1.67 -16.25 -15.09
C MET A 106 -1.39 -17.26 -16.20
N ILE A 107 -1.79 -18.51 -16.00
CA ILE A 107 -1.41 -19.65 -16.83
C ILE A 107 -2.67 -20.29 -17.37
N PHE A 108 -2.84 -20.27 -18.68
CA PHE A 108 -3.96 -20.88 -19.36
C PHE A 108 -3.50 -22.09 -20.16
N ASN A 109 -4.06 -23.26 -19.87
CA ASN A 109 -3.81 -24.49 -20.61
C ASN A 109 -4.81 -24.59 -21.78
N ARG A 110 -4.33 -24.55 -23.02
CA ARG A 110 -5.16 -24.64 -24.23
C ARG A 110 -5.79 -26.03 -24.41
N SER A 111 -5.11 -27.09 -23.97
CA SER A 111 -5.62 -28.47 -24.06
C SER A 111 -6.84 -28.70 -23.16
N THR A 112 -6.80 -28.20 -21.92
CA THR A 112 -7.84 -28.47 -20.91
C THR A 112 -8.79 -27.29 -20.67
N GLY A 113 -8.41 -26.07 -21.06
CA GLY A 113 -9.12 -24.84 -20.72
C GLY A 113 -8.90 -24.40 -19.27
N ALA A 114 -8.02 -25.08 -18.52
CA ALA A 114 -7.74 -24.74 -17.13
C ALA A 114 -6.97 -23.41 -17.01
N LEU A 115 -7.31 -22.63 -15.98
CA LEU A 115 -6.67 -21.36 -15.66
C LEU A 115 -6.05 -21.44 -14.27
N LYS A 116 -4.79 -21.03 -14.14
CA LYS A 116 -4.05 -21.02 -12.88
C LYS A 116 -3.44 -19.65 -12.60
N PHE A 117 -3.58 -19.16 -11.37
CA PHE A 117 -2.93 -17.96 -10.88
C PHE A 117 -1.95 -18.29 -9.77
N ILE A 118 -0.80 -17.61 -9.75
CA ILE A 118 0.21 -17.76 -8.70
C ILE A 118 0.74 -16.37 -8.34
N ASN A 119 0.55 -15.91 -7.10
CA ASN A 119 1.04 -14.62 -6.64
C ASN A 119 2.19 -14.75 -5.62
N ASP A 120 2.99 -13.69 -5.49
CA ASP A 120 4.09 -13.63 -4.51
C ASP A 120 3.60 -13.56 -3.05
N ARG A 121 4.54 -13.61 -2.10
CA ARG A 121 4.27 -13.57 -0.65
C ARG A 121 3.77 -12.21 -0.13
N PHE A 122 3.75 -11.17 -0.97
CA PHE A 122 3.43 -9.79 -0.60
C PHE A 122 2.12 -9.31 -1.25
N THR A 123 1.64 -10.07 -2.24
CA THR A 123 0.59 -9.65 -3.17
C THR A 123 0.97 -8.32 -3.84
N SER A 124 2.22 -8.23 -4.31
CA SER A 124 2.77 -6.99 -4.91
C SER A 124 1.90 -6.45 -6.06
N PHE A 125 1.31 -7.38 -6.81
CA PHE A 125 0.16 -7.17 -7.67
C PHE A 125 -1.08 -7.79 -6.99
N PRO A 126 -2.03 -6.97 -6.50
CA PRO A 126 -3.37 -7.44 -6.12
C PRO A 126 -3.98 -8.30 -7.22
N LEU A 127 -4.86 -9.21 -6.86
CA LEU A 127 -5.73 -9.87 -7.83
C LEU A 127 -7.14 -9.92 -7.25
N TYR A 128 -8.06 -9.27 -7.95
CA TYR A 128 -9.48 -9.34 -7.70
C TYR A 128 -10.11 -10.26 -8.72
N TYR A 129 -11.03 -11.13 -8.30
CA TYR A 129 -11.65 -12.09 -9.20
C TYR A 129 -13.13 -12.30 -8.90
N TYR A 130 -13.88 -12.67 -9.95
CA TYR A 130 -15.27 -13.10 -9.92
C TYR A 130 -15.37 -14.44 -10.66
N HIS A 131 -16.19 -15.35 -10.14
CA HIS A 131 -16.44 -16.64 -10.77
C HIS A 131 -17.92 -17.00 -10.66
N ASP A 132 -18.60 -17.07 -11.80
CA ASP A 132 -19.94 -17.61 -11.87
C ASP A 132 -19.88 -19.14 -12.02
N ARG A 133 -20.22 -19.85 -10.95
CA ARG A 133 -20.21 -21.32 -10.94
C ARG A 133 -21.25 -21.94 -11.88
N ALA A 134 -22.32 -21.22 -12.22
CA ALA A 134 -23.40 -21.74 -13.06
C ALA A 134 -22.97 -21.74 -14.54
N SER A 135 -22.45 -20.61 -15.02
CA SER A 135 -21.96 -20.48 -16.41
C SER A 135 -20.53 -21.01 -16.59
N GLY A 136 -19.70 -20.94 -15.55
CA GLY A 136 -18.25 -21.15 -15.63
C GLY A 136 -17.49 -19.90 -16.07
N GLU A 137 -18.15 -18.74 -16.16
CA GLU A 137 -17.48 -17.48 -16.49
C GLU A 137 -16.58 -17.01 -15.36
N PHE A 138 -15.40 -16.51 -15.74
CA PHE A 138 -14.40 -16.06 -14.79
C PHE A 138 -13.80 -14.73 -15.25
N TYR A 139 -13.67 -13.79 -14.32
CA TYR A 139 -13.07 -12.49 -14.57
C TYR A 139 -12.04 -12.20 -13.49
N ALA A 140 -10.89 -11.65 -13.87
CA ALA A 140 -9.88 -11.25 -12.91
C ALA A 140 -9.09 -10.01 -13.35
N SER A 141 -8.67 -9.23 -12.37
CA SER A 141 -7.91 -8.01 -12.59
C SER A 141 -7.05 -7.65 -11.38
N PRO A 142 -5.82 -7.14 -11.59
CA PRO A 142 -5.08 -6.47 -10.52
C PRO A 142 -5.60 -5.08 -10.16
N TYR A 143 -6.53 -4.54 -10.94
CA TYR A 143 -7.14 -3.22 -10.73
C TYR A 143 -8.63 -3.36 -10.46
N PHE A 144 -9.05 -3.13 -9.22
CA PHE A 144 -10.45 -3.28 -8.83
C PHE A 144 -11.42 -2.40 -9.64
N THR A 145 -10.97 -1.25 -10.16
CA THR A 145 -11.78 -0.44 -11.09
C THR A 145 -12.21 -1.20 -12.34
N CYS A 146 -11.44 -2.16 -12.82
CA CYS A 146 -11.83 -3.01 -13.95
C CYS A 146 -12.96 -3.97 -13.55
N MET A 147 -12.90 -4.55 -12.35
CA MET A 147 -13.97 -5.38 -11.80
C MET A 147 -15.24 -4.56 -11.52
N TRP A 148 -15.09 -3.34 -11.00
CA TRP A 148 -16.20 -2.43 -10.71
C TRP A 148 -17.03 -2.09 -11.95
N LYS A 149 -16.37 -1.90 -13.10
CA LYS A 149 -17.06 -1.62 -14.37
C LYS A 149 -17.98 -2.76 -14.82
N LEU A 150 -17.67 -4.00 -14.45
CA LEU A 150 -18.48 -5.18 -14.76
C LEU A 150 -19.72 -5.30 -13.86
N ARG A 151 -19.82 -4.52 -12.78
CA ARG A 151 -20.90 -4.61 -11.79
C ARG A 151 -22.30 -4.63 -12.40
N LYS A 152 -22.57 -3.72 -13.35
CA LYS A 152 -23.90 -3.61 -13.98
C LYS A 152 -24.18 -4.79 -14.92
N GLU A 153 -23.21 -5.17 -15.74
CA GLU A 153 -23.32 -6.27 -16.69
C GLU A 153 -23.52 -7.62 -15.98
N LEU A 154 -22.76 -7.85 -14.91
CA LEU A 154 -22.80 -9.08 -14.11
C LEU A 154 -23.82 -9.02 -12.96
N SER A 155 -24.62 -7.94 -12.86
CA SER A 155 -25.61 -7.73 -11.80
C SER A 155 -25.06 -7.90 -10.37
N LEU A 156 -23.81 -7.48 -10.13
CA LEU A 156 -23.13 -7.62 -8.85
C LEU A 156 -23.67 -6.62 -7.83
N ARG A 157 -23.92 -7.08 -6.60
CA ARG A 157 -24.38 -6.23 -5.50
C ARG A 157 -23.22 -5.55 -4.79
N ILE A 158 -23.48 -4.34 -4.31
CA ILE A 158 -22.54 -3.58 -3.49
C ILE A 158 -22.53 -4.14 -2.07
N ASN A 159 -21.35 -4.46 -1.55
CA ASN A 159 -21.18 -4.94 -0.18
C ASN A 159 -21.19 -3.75 0.81
N GLN A 160 -22.37 -3.46 1.38
CA GLN A 160 -22.58 -2.36 2.32
C GLN A 160 -21.72 -2.47 3.59
N GLU A 161 -21.49 -3.68 4.07
CA GLU A 161 -20.65 -3.94 5.24
C GLU A 161 -19.20 -3.54 4.98
N THR A 162 -18.68 -3.84 3.79
CA THR A 162 -17.32 -3.49 3.39
C THR A 162 -17.15 -1.99 3.15
N LEU A 163 -18.18 -1.30 2.64
CA LEU A 163 -18.18 0.17 2.59
C LEU A 163 -18.09 0.78 4.01
N CYS A 164 -18.86 0.25 4.98
CA CYS A 164 -18.80 0.71 6.37
C CYS A 164 -17.46 0.36 7.04
N GLU A 165 -16.90 -0.81 6.75
CA GLU A 165 -15.57 -1.22 7.21
C GLU A 165 -14.50 -0.23 6.73
N PHE A 166 -14.52 0.11 5.45
CA PHE A 166 -13.62 1.13 4.90
C PHE A 166 -13.85 2.50 5.52
N LEU A 167 -15.10 2.93 5.70
CA LEU A 167 -15.39 4.22 6.32
C LEU A 167 -14.83 4.33 7.74
N PHE A 168 -14.83 3.24 8.51
CA PHE A 168 -14.35 3.22 9.89
C PHE A 168 -12.83 3.02 9.98
N PHE A 169 -12.28 2.04 9.27
CA PHE A 169 -10.89 1.64 9.34
C PHE A 169 -9.98 2.26 8.28
N GLN A 170 -10.51 2.97 7.28
CA GLN A 170 -9.75 3.44 6.10
C GLN A 170 -9.00 2.29 5.39
N ARG A 171 -9.47 1.05 5.58
CA ARG A 171 -8.90 -0.20 5.10
C ARG A 171 -9.97 -1.28 5.08
N ILE A 172 -9.90 -2.19 4.11
CA ILE A 172 -10.73 -3.39 4.04
C ILE A 172 -9.94 -4.60 4.54
N LEU A 173 -10.58 -5.40 5.39
CA LEU A 173 -10.03 -6.60 5.99
C LEU A 173 -10.23 -7.83 5.09
N TRP A 174 -9.32 -8.79 5.28
CA TRP A 174 -9.32 -10.09 4.59
C TRP A 174 -9.49 -10.01 3.07
N THR A 175 -10.36 -10.85 2.50
CA THR A 175 -10.54 -11.07 1.07
C THR A 175 -11.69 -10.26 0.46
N LYS A 176 -12.43 -9.50 1.26
CA LYS A 176 -13.63 -8.76 0.82
C LYS A 176 -13.30 -7.62 -0.14
N THR A 177 -14.30 -7.20 -0.92
CA THR A 177 -14.26 -5.99 -1.75
C THR A 177 -15.59 -5.24 -1.64
N TYR A 178 -15.73 -4.12 -2.36
CA TYR A 178 -17.03 -3.41 -2.44
C TYR A 178 -18.11 -4.16 -3.21
N LEU A 179 -17.80 -5.33 -3.80
CA LEU A 179 -18.78 -6.18 -4.47
C LEU A 179 -18.86 -7.52 -3.74
N GLU A 180 -20.08 -7.99 -3.47
CA GLU A 180 -20.31 -9.19 -2.64
C GLU A 180 -19.65 -10.46 -3.21
N ASP A 181 -19.68 -10.62 -4.55
CA ASP A 181 -19.17 -11.81 -5.23
C ASP A 181 -17.77 -11.61 -5.84
N VAL A 182 -17.12 -10.47 -5.59
CA VAL A 182 -15.74 -10.22 -6.03
C VAL A 182 -14.80 -10.31 -4.85
N PHE A 183 -13.81 -11.18 -4.98
CA PHE A 183 -12.87 -11.51 -3.92
C PHE A 183 -11.46 -11.08 -4.28
N PHE A 184 -10.66 -10.79 -3.27
CA PHE A 184 -9.22 -10.56 -3.37
C PHE A 184 -8.47 -11.86 -3.07
N LEU A 185 -7.52 -12.21 -3.93
CA LEU A 185 -6.67 -13.37 -3.75
C LEU A 185 -5.65 -13.12 -2.62
N PRO A 186 -5.64 -13.93 -1.55
CA PRO A 186 -4.62 -13.87 -0.50
C PRO A 186 -3.20 -14.01 -1.05
N ASP A 187 -2.22 -13.59 -0.26
CA ASP A 187 -0.79 -13.77 -0.53
C ASP A 187 -0.38 -15.25 -0.64
N ALA A 188 0.75 -15.49 -1.31
CA ALA A 188 1.37 -16.81 -1.48
C ALA A 188 0.41 -17.92 -1.95
N SER A 189 -0.51 -17.58 -2.85
CA SER A 189 -1.63 -18.43 -3.27
C SER A 189 -1.43 -19.00 -4.66
N ILE A 190 -1.88 -20.24 -4.83
CA ILE A 190 -2.13 -20.91 -6.12
C ILE A 190 -3.65 -21.07 -6.24
N MET A 191 -4.24 -20.39 -7.22
CA MET A 191 -5.66 -20.50 -7.54
C MET A 191 -5.83 -21.25 -8.86
N CYS A 192 -6.60 -22.33 -8.87
CA CYS A 192 -6.85 -23.16 -10.05
C CYS A 192 -8.34 -23.17 -10.37
N LEU A 193 -8.68 -22.83 -11.61
CA LEU A 193 -9.99 -22.98 -12.22
C LEU A 193 -9.94 -24.13 -13.24
N GLU A 194 -10.67 -25.20 -12.96
CA GLU A 194 -10.79 -26.38 -13.83
C GLU A 194 -12.27 -26.65 -14.09
N GLY A 195 -12.72 -26.37 -15.32
CA GLY A 195 -14.14 -26.34 -15.64
C GLY A 195 -14.86 -25.29 -14.79
N ARG A 196 -15.73 -25.74 -13.88
CA ARG A 196 -16.49 -24.90 -12.93
C ARG A 196 -15.97 -24.99 -11.49
N SER A 197 -14.89 -25.74 -11.27
CA SER A 197 -14.29 -25.91 -9.95
C SER A 197 -13.21 -24.86 -9.75
N LEU A 198 -13.33 -24.09 -8.67
CA LEU A 198 -12.31 -23.13 -8.24
C LEU A 198 -11.71 -23.62 -6.92
N SER A 199 -10.39 -23.77 -6.88
CA SER A 199 -9.64 -24.10 -5.67
C SER A 199 -8.55 -23.07 -5.43
N ILE A 200 -8.26 -22.82 -4.15
CA ILE A 200 -7.20 -21.91 -3.71
C ILE A 200 -6.40 -22.64 -2.64
N SER A 201 -5.08 -22.66 -2.78
CA SER A 201 -4.14 -23.23 -1.81
C SER A 201 -2.98 -22.27 -1.59
N ARG A 202 -2.32 -22.32 -0.43
CA ARG A 202 -1.12 -21.53 -0.15
C ARG A 202 0.13 -22.39 -0.35
N TYR A 203 1.14 -21.87 -1.05
CA TYR A 203 2.44 -22.56 -1.21
C TYR A 203 3.44 -22.19 -0.11
N TRP A 204 3.15 -21.14 0.66
CA TRP A 204 3.98 -20.67 1.77
C TRP A 204 3.11 -20.12 2.90
N GLN A 205 3.62 -20.21 4.12
CA GLN A 205 2.99 -19.67 5.32
C GLN A 205 4.02 -18.95 6.19
N ARG A 206 3.57 -17.93 6.92
CA ARG A 206 4.41 -17.17 7.85
C ARG A 206 4.93 -18.09 8.96
N ASN A 207 6.20 -17.90 9.33
CA ASN A 207 6.80 -18.53 10.49
C ASN A 207 7.22 -17.47 11.52
N TYR A 208 6.49 -17.40 12.63
CA TYR A 208 6.74 -16.45 13.71
C TYR A 208 7.75 -16.95 14.75
N GLN A 209 8.45 -18.05 14.49
CA GLN A 209 9.48 -18.56 15.38
C GLN A 209 10.59 -17.51 15.56
N LYS A 210 10.69 -16.99 16.79
CA LYS A 210 11.67 -15.96 17.13
C LYS A 210 13.08 -16.52 17.17
N ASN A 211 14.01 -15.79 16.58
CA ASN A 211 15.43 -16.09 16.67
C ASN A 211 16.03 -15.57 18.00
N ASN A 212 17.18 -16.12 18.38
CA ASN A 212 17.90 -15.75 19.60
C ASN A 212 19.10 -14.82 19.34
N SER A 213 19.23 -14.30 18.12
CA SER A 213 20.35 -13.45 17.73
C SER A 213 20.25 -12.08 18.40
N SER A 214 21.40 -11.51 18.73
CA SER A 214 21.48 -10.17 19.28
C SER A 214 21.00 -9.13 18.27
N LEU A 215 20.60 -7.95 18.77
CA LEU A 215 20.26 -6.80 17.93
C LEU A 215 21.38 -6.44 16.95
N ASN A 216 22.64 -6.65 17.32
CA ASN A 216 23.78 -6.35 16.45
C ASN A 216 23.87 -7.36 15.29
N GLU A 217 23.78 -8.65 15.58
CA GLU A 217 23.81 -9.72 14.56
C GLU A 217 22.64 -9.57 13.58
N ASN A 218 21.43 -9.36 14.10
CA ASN A 218 20.25 -9.14 13.27
C ASN A 218 20.34 -7.86 12.43
N ALA A 219 20.96 -6.79 12.94
CA ALA A 219 21.17 -5.56 12.15
C ALA A 219 22.19 -5.75 11.01
N HIS A 220 23.26 -6.53 11.24
CA HIS A 220 24.21 -6.90 10.16
C HIS A 220 23.52 -7.77 9.13
N ARG A 221 22.75 -8.77 9.59
CA ARG A 221 21.98 -9.62 8.69
C ARG A 221 20.98 -8.81 7.86
N LEU A 222 20.27 -7.87 8.48
CA LEU A 222 19.36 -6.98 7.77
C LEU A 222 20.10 -6.14 6.71
N ALA A 223 21.26 -5.57 7.04
CA ALA A 223 22.07 -4.81 6.10
C ALA A 223 22.47 -5.66 4.86
N GLU A 224 23.01 -6.86 5.09
CA GLU A 224 23.37 -7.81 4.02
C GLU A 224 22.17 -8.15 3.12
N LEU A 225 20.99 -8.37 3.73
CA LEU A 225 19.78 -8.71 3.01
C LEU A 225 19.28 -7.55 2.15
N ILE A 226 19.34 -6.31 2.64
CA ILE A 226 18.96 -5.11 1.88
C ILE A 226 19.93 -4.90 0.71
N GLU A 227 21.24 -4.98 0.94
CA GLU A 227 22.26 -4.87 -0.12
C GLU A 227 22.04 -5.92 -1.22
N ARG A 228 21.76 -7.16 -0.81
CA ARG A 228 21.44 -8.24 -1.74
C ARG A 228 20.14 -8.01 -2.50
N SER A 229 19.08 -7.55 -1.82
CA SER A 229 17.80 -7.21 -2.48
C SER A 229 17.98 -6.09 -3.51
N VAL A 230 18.71 -5.03 -3.18
CA VAL A 230 19.09 -3.97 -4.13
C VAL A 230 19.88 -4.54 -5.30
N LYS A 231 20.91 -5.34 -5.05
CA LYS A 231 21.73 -5.98 -6.11
C LYS A 231 20.88 -6.85 -7.05
N ASN A 232 20.01 -7.69 -6.50
CA ASN A 232 19.17 -8.59 -7.28
C ASN A 232 18.15 -7.79 -8.12
N LYS A 233 17.49 -6.80 -7.51
CA LYS A 233 16.49 -5.93 -8.16
C LYS A 233 17.12 -4.91 -9.11
N THR A 234 18.44 -4.83 -9.19
CA THR A 234 19.20 -4.00 -10.14
C THR A 234 20.06 -4.83 -11.11
N SER A 235 19.79 -6.13 -11.22
CA SER A 235 20.56 -7.05 -12.08
C SER A 235 20.37 -6.82 -13.58
N ASP A 236 19.36 -6.06 -13.99
CA ASP A 236 19.02 -5.76 -15.38
C ASP A 236 19.70 -4.50 -15.94
N GLY A 237 20.44 -3.75 -15.12
CA GLY A 237 21.24 -2.60 -15.56
C GLY A 237 20.46 -1.40 -16.09
N ARG A 238 19.15 -1.30 -15.82
CA ARG A 238 18.30 -0.18 -16.27
C ARG A 238 18.64 1.14 -15.56
N ARG A 239 18.08 2.26 -16.04
CA ARG A 239 18.21 3.55 -15.37
C ARG A 239 17.35 3.54 -14.12
N TYR A 240 17.96 3.70 -12.95
CA TYR A 240 17.25 3.62 -11.69
C TYR A 240 16.87 4.99 -11.13
N GLY A 241 15.68 5.06 -10.57
CA GLY A 241 15.15 6.17 -9.81
C GLY A 241 14.91 5.77 -8.36
N HIS A 242 14.92 6.72 -7.44
CA HIS A 242 14.61 6.45 -6.03
C HIS A 242 13.83 7.60 -5.41
N PHE A 243 12.61 7.34 -4.96
CA PHE A 243 11.83 8.33 -4.24
C PHE A 243 12.40 8.52 -2.84
N LEU A 244 13.10 9.63 -2.65
CA LEU A 244 13.90 9.93 -1.47
C LEU A 244 13.18 10.95 -0.59
N SER A 245 13.04 10.60 0.68
CA SER A 245 12.54 11.45 1.76
C SER A 245 13.68 11.81 2.73
N GLY A 246 13.42 12.76 3.64
CA GLY A 246 14.29 13.05 4.77
C GLY A 246 14.22 12.02 5.89
N GLY A 247 13.42 10.95 5.71
CA GLY A 247 13.18 9.87 6.67
C GLY A 247 14.30 8.83 6.75
N MET A 248 14.00 7.75 7.49
CA MET A 248 14.91 6.61 7.68
C MET A 248 14.77 5.60 6.54
N ASP A 249 13.55 5.23 6.16
CA ASP A 249 13.28 4.13 5.24
C ASP A 249 13.92 4.28 3.86
N SER A 250 13.60 5.40 3.18
CA SER A 250 14.14 5.69 1.85
C SER A 250 15.65 5.90 1.90
N ARG A 251 16.18 6.38 3.04
CA ARG A 251 17.62 6.56 3.25
C ARG A 251 18.33 5.23 3.43
N SER A 252 17.75 4.27 4.15
CA SER A 252 18.25 2.90 4.30
C SER A 252 18.36 2.21 2.93
N VAL A 253 17.33 2.35 2.09
CA VAL A 253 17.36 1.84 0.71
C VAL A 253 18.50 2.47 -0.11
N LEU A 254 18.65 3.80 -0.08
CA LEU A 254 19.72 4.48 -0.81
C LEU A 254 21.11 4.11 -0.30
N ALA A 255 21.26 3.87 1.01
CA ALA A 255 22.52 3.47 1.63
C ALA A 255 23.06 2.16 1.04
N ALA A 256 22.17 1.23 0.70
CA ALA A 256 22.50 -0.09 0.16
C ALA A 256 22.91 -0.10 -1.33
N PHE A 257 22.79 1.01 -2.07
CA PHE A 257 23.32 1.08 -3.43
C PHE A 257 24.85 1.26 -3.41
N GLU A 258 25.60 0.28 -3.92
CA GLU A 258 27.06 0.40 -4.05
C GLU A 258 27.49 1.06 -5.37
N LYS A 259 26.79 0.70 -6.45
CA LYS A 259 27.07 1.12 -7.84
C LYS A 259 25.76 1.37 -8.58
N ASN A 260 25.87 1.99 -9.76
CA ASN A 260 24.71 2.40 -10.56
C ASN A 260 23.67 3.16 -9.69
N LEU A 261 24.15 4.21 -9.02
CA LEU A 261 23.35 4.98 -8.08
C LEU A 261 22.09 5.53 -8.78
N PRO A 262 20.92 5.49 -8.11
CA PRO A 262 19.69 5.98 -8.71
C PRO A 262 19.68 7.51 -8.79
N THR A 263 18.87 8.05 -9.70
CA THR A 263 18.44 9.45 -9.60
C THR A 263 17.40 9.57 -8.49
N CYS A 264 17.70 10.35 -7.45
CA CYS A 264 16.80 10.57 -6.33
C CYS A 264 15.75 11.64 -6.65
N PHE A 265 14.48 11.38 -6.34
CA PHE A 265 13.37 12.32 -6.49
C PHE A 265 12.77 12.67 -5.12
N THR A 266 12.58 13.95 -4.85
CA THR A 266 11.85 14.41 -3.65
C THR A 266 10.76 15.37 -4.07
N ALA A 267 9.53 15.13 -3.59
CA ALA A 267 8.37 15.92 -3.93
C ALA A 267 7.92 16.79 -2.76
N THR A 268 7.89 18.11 -2.92
CA THR A 268 7.40 19.08 -1.91
C THR A 268 6.78 20.30 -2.60
N ILE A 269 5.85 20.99 -1.93
CA ILE A 269 5.20 22.21 -2.49
C ILE A 269 6.21 23.35 -2.67
N SER A 270 7.19 23.44 -1.79
CA SER A 270 8.23 24.46 -1.81
C SER A 270 9.54 23.93 -1.24
N GLU A 271 10.60 24.73 -1.32
CA GLU A 271 11.85 24.40 -0.63
C GLU A 271 11.64 24.46 0.89
N ASN A 272 11.67 23.29 1.51
CA ASN A 272 11.45 23.12 2.94
C ASN A 272 12.56 22.26 3.55
N ARG A 273 12.42 21.95 4.84
CA ARG A 273 13.35 21.08 5.57
C ARG A 273 13.47 19.67 4.98
N GLU A 274 12.36 19.08 4.54
CA GLU A 274 12.32 17.75 3.91
C GLU A 274 13.22 17.71 2.66
N LEU A 275 13.05 18.66 1.73
CA LEU A 275 13.83 18.74 0.51
C LEU A 275 15.33 18.97 0.79
N ARG A 276 15.67 19.86 1.73
CA ARG A 276 17.06 20.14 2.09
C ARG A 276 17.77 18.91 2.63
N ILE A 277 17.11 18.15 3.51
CA ILE A 277 17.68 16.93 4.08
C ILE A 277 17.80 15.84 3.02
N ALA A 278 16.79 15.65 2.16
CA ALA A 278 16.87 14.69 1.06
C ALA A 278 18.01 15.01 0.06
N ARG A 279 18.20 16.30 -0.28
CA ARG A 279 19.35 16.76 -1.09
C ARG A 279 20.68 16.43 -0.40
N GLN A 280 20.80 16.70 0.91
CA GLN A 280 22.01 16.38 1.68
C GLN A 280 22.30 14.87 1.67
N ILE A 281 21.27 14.02 1.83
CA ILE A 281 21.39 12.56 1.78
C ILE A 281 21.91 12.11 0.42
N ALA A 282 21.28 12.56 -0.68
CA ALA A 282 21.68 12.21 -2.04
C ALA A 282 23.13 12.65 -2.34
N GLN A 283 23.48 13.90 -1.99
CA GLN A 283 24.84 14.44 -2.13
C GLN A 283 25.88 13.63 -1.35
N THR A 284 25.56 13.24 -0.11
CA THR A 284 26.48 12.45 0.73
C THR A 284 26.74 11.06 0.13
N LYS A 285 25.73 10.46 -0.51
CA LYS A 285 25.88 9.19 -1.24
C LYS A 285 26.56 9.35 -2.61
N GLY A 286 26.55 10.56 -3.18
CA GLY A 286 27.00 10.84 -4.54
C GLY A 286 25.91 10.60 -5.61
N ALA A 287 24.66 10.48 -5.21
CA ALA A 287 23.52 10.29 -6.11
C ALA A 287 23.02 11.63 -6.67
N ARG A 288 22.56 11.62 -7.93
CA ARG A 288 21.88 12.78 -8.52
C ARG A 288 20.56 13.03 -7.80
N HIS A 289 20.21 14.28 -7.55
CA HIS A 289 18.93 14.67 -6.93
C HIS A 289 18.10 15.54 -7.89
N VAL A 290 16.80 15.28 -7.94
CA VAL A 290 15.80 16.03 -8.70
C VAL A 290 14.67 16.44 -7.74
N PHE A 291 14.36 17.74 -7.74
CA PHE A 291 13.24 18.28 -7.00
C PHE A 291 11.97 18.20 -7.86
N LEU A 292 10.94 17.52 -7.37
CA LEU A 292 9.60 17.53 -7.95
C LEU A 292 8.76 18.59 -7.20
N LYS A 293 8.68 19.80 -7.76
CA LYS A 293 7.90 20.88 -7.14
C LYS A 293 6.41 20.60 -7.30
N LEU A 294 5.75 20.30 -6.19
CA LEU A 294 4.32 20.00 -6.18
C LEU A 294 3.50 21.24 -6.56
N HIS A 295 2.47 21.04 -7.39
CA HIS A 295 1.43 22.04 -7.62
C HIS A 295 0.80 22.44 -6.26
N PRO A 296 0.55 23.74 -5.98
CA PRO A 296 -0.04 24.16 -4.70
C PRO A 296 -1.35 23.44 -4.34
N GLU A 297 -2.16 23.16 -5.36
CA GLU A 297 -3.41 22.38 -5.26
C GLU A 297 -3.24 20.93 -5.74
N HIS A 298 -2.09 20.31 -5.49
CA HIS A 298 -1.78 18.95 -5.95
C HIS A 298 -2.91 17.96 -5.65
N TYR A 299 -3.37 17.92 -4.40
CA TYR A 299 -4.41 17.00 -3.93
C TYR A 299 -5.76 17.20 -4.63
N SER A 300 -6.15 18.46 -4.90
CA SER A 300 -7.30 18.75 -5.76
C SER A 300 -7.15 18.23 -7.19
N LYS A 301 -5.94 18.24 -7.74
CA LYS A 301 -5.74 17.80 -9.13
C LYS A 301 -5.63 16.29 -9.28
N ILE A 302 -5.25 15.60 -8.21
CA ILE A 302 -5.02 14.15 -8.24
C ILE A 302 -6.16 13.31 -7.65
N PHE A 303 -7.18 13.89 -6.99
CA PHE A 303 -8.13 13.07 -6.23
C PHE A 303 -8.90 12.07 -7.12
N GLU A 304 -9.54 12.49 -8.20
CA GLU A 304 -10.26 11.57 -9.11
C GLU A 304 -9.35 10.50 -9.73
N PRO A 305 -8.20 10.84 -10.36
CA PRO A 305 -7.35 9.82 -10.94
C PRO A 305 -6.74 8.90 -9.87
N SER A 306 -6.42 9.40 -8.67
CA SER A 306 -5.95 8.57 -7.55
C SER A 306 -7.03 7.59 -7.10
N VAL A 307 -8.28 8.05 -6.92
CA VAL A 307 -9.44 7.18 -6.60
C VAL A 307 -9.61 6.06 -7.64
N LYS A 308 -9.43 6.37 -8.93
CA LYS A 308 -9.50 5.37 -10.01
C LYS A 308 -8.32 4.38 -9.97
N VAL A 309 -7.11 4.83 -9.70
CA VAL A 309 -5.91 3.97 -9.60
C VAL A 309 -6.04 2.99 -8.43
N ILE A 310 -6.54 3.46 -7.29
CA ILE A 310 -6.61 2.67 -6.05
C ILE A 310 -7.93 1.89 -5.88
N GLY A 311 -8.82 1.97 -6.87
CA GLY A 311 -10.12 1.27 -6.81
C GLY A 311 -11.07 1.77 -5.72
N GLY A 312 -10.89 3.01 -5.24
CA GLY A 312 -11.69 3.59 -4.14
C GLY A 312 -11.59 2.86 -2.79
N MET A 313 -10.77 1.82 -2.68
CA MET A 313 -10.58 0.99 -1.48
C MET A 313 -9.52 1.53 -0.52
N TYR A 314 -9.04 2.75 -0.80
CA TYR A 314 -8.04 3.47 -0.04
C TYR A 314 -8.34 4.97 -0.13
N ASN A 315 -7.74 5.74 0.76
CA ASN A 315 -7.79 7.19 0.69
C ASN A 315 -6.84 7.74 -0.40
N TYR A 316 -7.31 8.73 -1.15
CA TYR A 316 -6.63 9.22 -2.36
C TYR A 316 -5.34 10.01 -2.09
N ASP A 317 -5.18 10.55 -0.88
CA ASP A 317 -4.16 11.53 -0.47
C ASP A 317 -2.75 10.96 -0.33
N HIS A 318 -2.57 9.66 -0.56
CA HIS A 318 -1.28 9.01 -0.61
C HIS A 318 -0.65 9.02 -2.03
N GLY A 319 -1.33 9.58 -3.03
CA GLY A 319 -0.88 9.67 -4.43
C GLY A 319 0.16 10.76 -4.74
N LEU A 320 1.17 10.95 -3.89
CA LEU A 320 2.08 12.11 -3.91
C LEU A 320 2.75 12.37 -5.26
N PHE A 321 3.16 11.33 -5.97
CA PHE A 321 3.92 11.44 -7.21
C PHE A 321 3.07 11.49 -8.48
N LEU A 322 1.74 11.37 -8.35
CA LEU A 322 0.83 11.36 -9.48
C LEU A 322 0.88 12.71 -10.22
N GLY A 323 1.00 12.69 -11.56
CA GLY A 323 1.16 13.90 -12.38
C GLY A 323 2.61 14.32 -12.69
N TYR A 324 3.61 13.55 -12.22
CA TYR A 324 5.04 13.77 -12.48
C TYR A 324 5.68 12.63 -13.28
N SER A 325 4.93 11.98 -14.18
CA SER A 325 5.42 10.87 -14.99
C SER A 325 6.59 11.27 -15.89
N GLU A 326 6.48 12.40 -16.57
CA GLU A 326 7.49 12.91 -17.49
C GLU A 326 8.86 13.16 -16.83
N PRO A 327 8.98 13.98 -15.76
CA PRO A 327 10.27 14.21 -15.12
C PRO A 327 10.89 12.93 -14.51
N VAL A 328 10.05 11.99 -14.08
CA VAL A 328 10.54 10.69 -13.59
C VAL A 328 11.08 9.85 -14.75
N ARG A 329 10.29 9.65 -15.82
CA ARG A 329 10.67 8.82 -16.99
C ARG A 329 11.89 9.34 -17.75
N GLN A 330 12.08 10.66 -17.79
CA GLN A 330 13.28 11.25 -18.37
C GLN A 330 14.56 10.82 -17.64
N ASN A 331 14.48 10.52 -16.34
CA ASN A 331 15.63 10.24 -15.49
C ASN A 331 15.72 8.77 -15.00
N ALA A 332 14.65 7.98 -15.11
CA ALA A 332 14.59 6.60 -14.64
C ALA A 332 13.60 5.73 -15.45
N ASP A 333 13.93 4.45 -15.59
CA ASP A 333 13.08 3.41 -16.19
C ASP A 333 12.43 2.50 -15.13
N VAL A 334 12.99 2.48 -13.92
CA VAL A 334 12.52 1.71 -12.75
C VAL A 334 12.75 2.56 -11.51
N CYS A 335 11.77 2.65 -10.62
CA CYS A 335 11.89 3.38 -9.37
C CYS A 335 11.85 2.50 -8.11
N PHE A 336 12.61 2.92 -7.11
CA PHE A 336 12.63 2.36 -5.75
C PHE A 336 12.03 3.35 -4.75
N HIS A 337 11.68 2.85 -3.58
CA HIS A 337 11.15 3.61 -2.45
C HIS A 337 11.37 2.83 -1.13
N GLY A 338 11.20 3.50 0.01
CA GLY A 338 11.37 2.90 1.34
C GLY A 338 10.13 2.17 1.90
N HIS A 339 9.21 1.70 1.05
CA HIS A 339 7.97 1.10 1.56
C HIS A 339 8.26 -0.20 2.34
N GLY A 340 7.57 -0.40 3.45
CA GLY A 340 7.62 -1.61 4.28
C GLY A 340 8.68 -1.66 5.35
N PHE A 341 9.68 -0.78 5.30
CA PHE A 341 10.66 -0.67 6.39
C PHE A 341 10.05 -0.17 7.70
N ASP A 342 9.07 0.71 7.62
CA ASP A 342 8.36 1.28 8.75
C ASP A 342 7.57 0.22 9.54
N TYR A 343 6.70 -0.53 8.86
CA TYR A 343 5.91 -1.57 9.51
C TYR A 343 6.73 -2.84 9.82
N MET A 344 7.79 -3.16 9.06
CA MET A 344 8.63 -4.33 9.37
C MET A 344 9.71 -4.04 10.42
N PHE A 345 10.38 -2.88 10.42
CA PHE A 345 11.61 -2.68 11.19
C PHE A 345 11.61 -1.47 12.13
N GLN A 346 10.59 -0.61 12.09
CA GLN A 346 10.46 0.52 13.03
C GLN A 346 9.57 0.25 14.23
N GLY A 347 8.78 -0.83 14.18
CA GLY A 347 7.80 -1.12 15.22
C GLY A 347 6.71 -0.07 15.30
N MET A 348 6.38 0.57 14.16
CA MET A 348 5.46 1.71 14.08
C MET A 348 4.05 1.39 14.59
N TYR A 349 3.62 0.13 14.47
CA TYR A 349 2.28 -0.33 14.83
C TYR A 349 2.23 -1.07 16.17
N ILE A 350 3.37 -1.38 16.76
CA ILE A 350 3.43 -2.06 18.06
C ILE A 350 2.87 -1.09 19.11
N PRO A 351 1.82 -1.46 19.84
CA PRO A 351 1.22 -0.56 20.82
C PRO A 351 2.24 -0.19 21.89
N GLY A 352 2.43 1.12 22.05
CA GLY A 352 3.35 1.70 23.03
C GLY A 352 2.58 2.36 24.16
N LYS A 353 3.15 2.33 25.36
CA LYS A 353 2.71 3.11 26.51
C LYS A 353 3.58 4.37 26.60
N PRO A 354 3.11 5.52 26.09
CA PRO A 354 3.87 6.76 26.19
C PRO A 354 3.95 7.26 27.63
N ILE A 355 5.03 7.96 27.94
CA ILE A 355 5.12 8.75 29.18
C ILE A 355 4.49 10.12 28.91
N ILE A 356 3.53 10.52 29.75
CA ILE A 356 2.87 11.82 29.67
C ILE A 356 3.32 12.68 30.85
N ILE A 357 3.89 13.85 30.57
CA ILE A 357 4.29 14.83 31.59
C ILE A 357 3.58 16.16 31.30
N LYS A 358 2.78 16.65 32.26
CA LYS A 358 2.01 17.92 32.15
C LYS A 358 1.20 18.00 30.84
N GLY A 359 0.50 16.94 30.50
CA GLY A 359 -0.34 16.86 29.28
C GLY A 359 0.44 16.69 27.97
N ARG A 360 1.75 16.46 28.03
CA ARG A 360 2.59 16.23 26.83
C ARG A 360 3.07 14.81 26.74
N THR A 361 2.85 14.21 25.58
CA THR A 361 3.38 12.90 25.21
C THR A 361 4.85 13.00 24.84
N LEU A 362 5.70 12.24 25.54
CA LEU A 362 7.13 12.17 25.28
C LEU A 362 7.44 11.16 24.15
N TYR A 363 8.58 11.35 23.46
CA TYR A 363 9.08 10.37 22.48
C TYR A 363 9.40 9.00 23.08
N TYR A 364 9.83 8.95 24.35
CA TYR A 364 10.06 7.70 25.06
C TYR A 364 8.73 7.01 25.41
N GLN A 365 8.65 5.73 25.04
CA GLN A 365 7.54 4.84 25.32
C GLN A 365 8.07 3.43 25.60
N THR A 366 7.30 2.62 26.33
CA THR A 366 7.55 1.18 26.51
C THR A 366 6.57 0.37 25.68
N ILE A 367 6.88 -0.88 25.38
CA ILE A 367 5.91 -1.78 24.75
C ILE A 367 4.73 -1.96 25.71
N LEU A 368 3.51 -1.88 25.18
CA LEU A 368 2.28 -2.12 25.92
C LEU A 368 1.98 -3.62 25.93
N GLU A 369 1.67 -4.15 27.11
CA GLU A 369 1.10 -5.49 27.22
C GLU A 369 -0.34 -5.47 26.70
N LEU A 370 -0.61 -6.30 25.69
CA LEU A 370 -1.90 -6.34 25.02
C LEU A 370 -2.93 -7.13 25.83
N PRO A 371 -4.20 -6.71 25.85
CA PRO A 371 -5.25 -7.44 26.53
C PRO A 371 -5.64 -8.72 25.77
N ASP A 372 -6.26 -9.67 26.48
CA ASP A 372 -6.74 -10.94 25.89
C ASP A 372 -7.82 -10.71 24.81
N ASP A 373 -8.72 -9.75 25.02
CA ASP A 373 -9.72 -9.35 24.01
C ASP A 373 -9.08 -8.42 22.95
N LEU A 374 -8.27 -9.03 22.09
CA LEU A 374 -7.64 -8.36 20.96
C LEU A 374 -8.66 -7.81 19.96
N VAL A 375 -9.86 -8.39 19.84
CA VAL A 375 -10.87 -7.95 18.86
C VAL A 375 -11.39 -6.57 19.24
N THR A 376 -11.86 -6.40 20.48
CA THR A 376 -12.34 -5.10 20.97
C THR A 376 -11.20 -4.09 21.02
N TYR A 377 -10.02 -4.53 21.48
CA TYR A 377 -8.86 -3.66 21.57
C TYR A 377 -8.43 -3.13 20.19
N PHE A 378 -8.37 -3.99 19.18
CA PHE A 378 -8.03 -3.62 17.79
C PHE A 378 -9.03 -2.66 17.19
N ARG A 379 -10.34 -2.96 17.28
CA ARG A 379 -11.41 -2.06 16.80
C ARG A 379 -11.26 -0.65 17.36
N THR A 380 -10.84 -0.55 18.63
CA THR A 380 -10.78 0.72 19.36
C THR A 380 -9.45 1.45 19.19
N ASN A 381 -8.34 0.75 18.93
CA ASN A 381 -7.00 1.34 19.05
C ASN A 381 -6.16 1.27 17.78
N VAL A 382 -6.59 0.54 16.74
CA VAL A 382 -5.80 0.44 15.50
C VAL A 382 -5.47 1.82 14.92
N SER A 383 -4.24 1.99 14.46
CA SER A 383 -3.69 3.31 14.17
C SER A 383 -4.37 4.04 13.01
N TYR A 384 -4.86 3.28 12.02
CA TYR A 384 -5.44 3.79 10.78
C TYR A 384 -6.95 4.03 10.82
N ARG A 385 -7.65 3.73 11.93
CA ARG A 385 -9.08 4.07 12.02
C ARG A 385 -9.28 5.59 12.07
N ILE A 386 -10.48 6.04 11.75
CA ILE A 386 -10.87 7.42 12.02
C ILE A 386 -11.00 7.62 13.54
N LYS A 387 -10.16 8.48 14.12
CA LYS A 387 -10.06 8.68 15.58
C LYS A 387 -10.78 9.92 16.09
N GLU A 388 -10.78 10.99 15.29
CA GLU A 388 -11.26 12.32 15.68
C GLU A 388 -12.69 12.62 15.21
N ALA A 389 -13.42 11.61 14.74
CA ALA A 389 -14.80 11.73 14.30
C ALA A 389 -15.68 10.63 14.90
N ASP A 390 -16.98 10.93 15.01
CA ASP A 390 -18.00 9.95 15.37
C ASP A 390 -18.68 9.44 14.10
N VAL A 391 -18.04 8.46 13.46
CA VAL A 391 -18.52 7.79 12.25
C VAL A 391 -19.94 7.23 12.46
N TRP A 392 -20.23 6.67 13.63
CA TRP A 392 -21.53 6.04 13.92
C TRP A 392 -22.67 7.05 13.96
N SER A 393 -22.39 8.31 14.28
CA SER A 393 -23.38 9.38 14.23
C SER A 393 -23.91 9.67 12.81
N PHE A 394 -23.18 9.27 11.77
CA PHE A 394 -23.58 9.36 10.36
C PHE A 394 -24.19 8.07 9.82
N ILE A 395 -24.33 7.03 10.66
CA ILE A 395 -24.96 5.76 10.29
C ILE A 395 -26.38 5.74 10.84
N ARG A 396 -27.34 5.34 10.02
CA ARG A 396 -28.75 5.22 10.40
C ARG A 396 -28.92 4.27 11.60
N PRO A 397 -29.66 4.66 12.66
CA PRO A 397 -29.74 3.89 13.90
C PRO A 397 -30.06 2.40 13.72
N GLU A 398 -30.98 2.08 12.81
CA GLU A 398 -31.45 0.72 12.52
C GLU A 398 -30.39 -0.17 11.85
N LYS A 399 -29.34 0.41 11.26
CA LYS A 399 -28.25 -0.32 10.59
C LYS A 399 -27.04 -0.56 11.50
N ARG A 400 -26.89 0.24 12.58
CA ARG A 400 -25.68 0.25 13.43
C ARG A 400 -25.33 -1.11 14.02
N ALA A 401 -26.32 -1.83 14.56
CA ALA A 401 -26.08 -3.11 15.21
C ALA A 401 -25.53 -4.17 14.24
N GLY A 402 -26.13 -4.29 13.05
CA GLY A 402 -25.67 -5.24 12.04
C GLY A 402 -24.26 -4.93 11.53
N LEU A 403 -23.98 -3.66 11.24
CA LEU A 403 -22.65 -3.23 10.78
C LEU A 403 -21.58 -3.42 11.85
N LEU A 404 -21.90 -3.19 13.12
CA LEU A 404 -20.99 -3.45 14.23
C LEU A 404 -20.68 -4.95 14.35
N SER A 405 -21.69 -5.82 14.22
CA SER A 405 -21.48 -7.27 14.22
C SER A 405 -20.58 -7.70 13.07
N SER A 406 -20.81 -7.22 11.84
CA SER A 406 -19.97 -7.55 10.69
C SER A 406 -18.50 -7.08 10.86
N GLN A 407 -18.27 -5.91 11.46
CA GLN A 407 -16.92 -5.46 11.79
C GLN A 407 -16.22 -6.41 12.80
N ILE A 408 -16.94 -6.85 13.82
CA ILE A 408 -16.43 -7.79 14.83
C ILE A 408 -16.11 -9.14 14.18
N GLU A 409 -17.00 -9.65 13.32
CA GLU A 409 -16.80 -10.90 12.58
C GLU A 409 -15.56 -10.82 11.69
N SER A 410 -15.38 -9.72 10.97
CA SER A 410 -14.25 -9.50 10.07
C SER A 410 -12.90 -9.48 10.81
N ILE A 411 -12.85 -8.84 11.98
CA ILE A 411 -11.64 -8.86 12.83
C ILE A 411 -11.41 -10.27 13.39
N THR A 412 -12.49 -10.95 13.81
CA THR A 412 -12.43 -12.29 14.39
C THR A 412 -11.92 -13.32 13.38
N GLU A 413 -12.35 -13.23 12.12
CA GLU A 413 -11.88 -14.09 11.03
C GLU A 413 -10.37 -13.94 10.82
N VAL A 414 -9.87 -12.71 10.69
CA VAL A 414 -8.42 -12.46 10.54
C VAL A 414 -7.66 -12.93 11.79
N LEU A 415 -8.19 -12.70 12.99
CA LEU A 415 -7.55 -13.15 14.23
C LEU A 415 -7.48 -14.68 14.30
N SER A 416 -8.53 -15.38 13.87
CA SER A 416 -8.57 -16.85 13.82
C SER A 416 -7.47 -17.40 12.92
N GLU A 417 -7.27 -16.82 11.74
CA GLU A 417 -6.18 -17.20 10.84
C GLU A 417 -4.80 -16.92 11.45
N GLY A 418 -4.64 -15.81 12.16
CA GLY A 418 -3.41 -15.49 12.89
C GLY A 418 -3.08 -16.50 13.99
N ARG A 419 -4.10 -16.97 14.73
CA ARG A 419 -3.94 -17.96 15.82
C ARG A 419 -3.51 -19.34 15.32
N ASN A 420 -3.73 -19.65 14.04
CA ASN A 420 -3.16 -20.85 13.43
C ASN A 420 -1.63 -20.76 13.24
N LEU A 421 -1.04 -19.56 13.35
CA LEU A 421 0.37 -19.28 13.06
C LEU A 421 1.20 -18.94 14.31
N THR A 422 0.58 -18.36 15.34
CA THR A 422 1.28 -17.88 16.55
C THR A 422 0.32 -17.63 17.71
N ASP A 423 0.81 -17.84 18.93
CA ASP A 423 0.12 -17.46 20.17
C ASP A 423 0.65 -16.13 20.75
N ASN A 424 1.66 -15.52 20.12
CA ASN A 424 2.25 -14.28 20.60
C ASN A 424 1.33 -13.08 20.28
N SER A 425 0.88 -12.36 21.32
CA SER A 425 -0.06 -11.24 21.15
C SER A 425 0.45 -10.11 20.25
N ASN A 426 1.76 -9.81 20.25
CA ASN A 426 2.31 -8.77 19.37
C ASN A 426 2.29 -9.21 17.91
N ASP A 427 2.61 -10.48 17.64
CA ASP A 427 2.56 -11.03 16.28
C ASP A 427 1.10 -11.10 15.77
N LEU A 428 0.15 -11.47 16.64
CA LEU A 428 -1.28 -11.45 16.32
C LEU A 428 -1.78 -10.02 16.02
N TRP A 429 -1.34 -9.04 16.79
CA TRP A 429 -1.67 -7.63 16.55
C TRP A 429 -1.14 -7.15 15.20
N GLU A 430 0.11 -7.48 14.86
CA GLU A 430 0.71 -7.12 13.58
C GLU A 430 0.05 -7.89 12.42
N TYR A 431 -0.32 -9.16 12.62
CA TYR A 431 -1.11 -9.92 11.65
C TYR A 431 -2.44 -9.23 11.36
N LEU A 432 -3.21 -8.84 12.39
CA LEU A 432 -4.43 -8.04 12.22
C LEU A 432 -4.18 -6.72 11.44
N THR A 433 -3.04 -6.08 11.70
CA THR A 433 -2.71 -4.77 11.11
C THR A 433 -2.30 -4.87 9.63
N PHE A 434 -1.62 -5.94 9.20
CA PHE A 434 -1.12 -6.06 7.83
C PHE A 434 -0.94 -7.51 7.31
N HIS A 435 -1.92 -8.38 7.57
CA HIS A 435 -2.01 -9.76 7.04
C HIS A 435 -1.89 -9.88 5.51
N HIS A 436 -2.28 -8.84 4.76
CA HIS A 436 -1.97 -8.69 3.34
C HIS A 436 -1.30 -7.34 3.13
N LEU A 437 -0.02 -7.33 2.74
CA LEU A 437 0.79 -6.11 2.67
C LEU A 437 0.28 -5.12 1.63
N SER A 438 -0.24 -5.60 0.50
CA SER A 438 -0.88 -4.73 -0.50
C SER A 438 -2.20 -4.11 -0.04
N ARG A 439 -2.77 -4.54 1.09
CA ARG A 439 -3.91 -3.90 1.76
C ARG A 439 -3.50 -2.94 2.86
N HIS A 440 -2.21 -2.69 3.05
CA HIS A 440 -1.77 -1.64 3.96
C HIS A 440 -2.26 -0.28 3.46
N TYR A 441 -2.70 0.61 4.36
CA TYR A 441 -3.34 1.88 3.98
C TYR A 441 -2.43 2.81 3.16
N SER A 442 -1.11 2.60 3.22
CA SER A 442 -0.13 3.36 2.43
C SER A 442 0.15 2.75 1.04
N TYR A 443 -0.50 1.64 0.67
CA TYR A 443 -0.42 1.04 -0.67
C TYR A 443 -0.74 2.00 -1.83
N PRO A 444 -1.62 3.01 -1.70
CA PRO A 444 -1.83 3.99 -2.77
C PRO A 444 -0.55 4.67 -3.28
N ASN A 445 0.47 4.83 -2.43
CA ASN A 445 1.75 5.36 -2.88
C ASN A 445 2.41 4.42 -3.89
N HIS A 446 2.40 3.11 -3.60
CA HIS A 446 2.84 2.07 -4.54
C HIS A 446 1.98 2.07 -5.81
N ALA A 447 0.65 2.01 -5.68
CA ALA A 447 -0.26 1.98 -6.83
C ALA A 447 -0.11 3.20 -7.76
N THR A 448 0.10 4.39 -7.20
CA THR A 448 0.27 5.63 -7.98
C THR A 448 1.66 5.74 -8.61
N ILE A 449 2.73 5.29 -7.93
CA ILE A 449 4.06 5.19 -8.54
C ILE A 449 4.05 4.27 -9.76
N ALA A 450 3.32 3.14 -9.70
CA ALA A 450 3.19 2.20 -10.82
C ALA A 450 2.56 2.83 -12.09
N THR A 451 1.87 3.97 -11.97
CA THR A 451 1.35 4.71 -13.14
C THR A 451 2.45 5.50 -13.86
N LEU A 452 3.54 5.80 -13.17
CA LEU A 452 4.66 6.57 -13.68
C LEU A 452 5.67 5.66 -14.36
N THR A 453 6.06 4.58 -13.70
CA THR A 453 7.12 3.67 -14.15
C THR A 453 7.00 2.32 -13.44
N GLU A 454 7.75 1.31 -13.89
CA GLU A 454 7.94 0.10 -13.09
C GLU A 454 8.53 0.48 -11.73
N GLN A 455 8.03 -0.14 -10.67
CA GLN A 455 8.61 -0.03 -9.34
C GLN A 455 9.06 -1.39 -8.82
N ARG A 456 10.03 -1.37 -7.91
CA ARG A 456 10.50 -2.56 -7.22
C ARG A 456 10.66 -2.25 -5.73
N THR A 457 9.97 -3.01 -4.88
CA THR A 457 9.96 -2.74 -3.43
C THR A 457 11.07 -3.52 -2.74
N ILE A 458 12.11 -2.86 -2.20
CA ILE A 458 13.27 -3.56 -1.62
C ILE A 458 12.89 -4.50 -0.46
N SER A 459 11.91 -4.13 0.36
CA SER A 459 11.41 -4.95 1.47
C SER A 459 10.58 -6.17 1.01
N PHE A 460 10.10 -6.19 -0.23
CA PHE A 460 9.41 -7.33 -0.84
C PHE A 460 10.46 -8.31 -1.38
N ASP A 461 11.19 -8.89 -0.43
CA ASP A 461 12.18 -9.95 -0.59
C ASP A 461 11.90 -11.00 0.48
N ASN A 462 11.79 -12.27 0.08
CA ASN A 462 11.41 -13.38 0.95
C ASN A 462 12.32 -13.47 2.18
N ASP A 463 13.63 -13.27 2.03
CA ASP A 463 14.57 -13.41 3.14
C ASP A 463 14.51 -12.21 4.10
N ILE A 464 14.23 -11.01 3.60
CA ILE A 464 13.97 -9.82 4.44
C ILE A 464 12.69 -10.05 5.27
N PHE A 465 11.65 -10.58 4.63
CA PHE A 465 10.38 -10.86 5.29
C PHE A 465 10.49 -11.99 6.31
N ASP A 466 11.22 -13.06 5.99
CA ASP A 466 11.49 -14.16 6.92
C ASP A 466 12.33 -13.67 8.11
N LEU A 467 13.32 -12.78 7.89
CA LEU A 467 14.01 -12.12 9.01
C LEU A 467 13.02 -11.35 9.87
N TYR A 468 12.20 -10.48 9.29
CA TYR A 468 11.18 -9.71 10.02
C TYR A 468 10.32 -10.58 10.93
N LEU A 469 9.77 -11.68 10.40
CA LEU A 469 8.88 -12.59 11.15
C LEU A 469 9.61 -13.26 12.34
N SER A 470 10.91 -13.52 12.19
CA SER A 470 11.74 -14.12 13.23
C SER A 470 12.30 -13.12 14.26
N LEU A 471 12.15 -11.81 14.08
CA LEU A 471 12.72 -10.82 14.99
C LEU A 471 11.94 -10.73 16.32
N PRO A 472 12.63 -10.69 17.47
CA PRO A 472 12.04 -10.25 18.72
C PRO A 472 11.50 -8.81 18.61
N VAL A 473 10.31 -8.57 19.16
CA VAL A 473 9.58 -7.29 19.04
C VAL A 473 10.38 -6.11 19.60
N GLU A 474 11.18 -6.34 20.64
CA GLU A 474 12.02 -5.35 21.32
C GLU A 474 13.16 -4.82 20.44
N GLN A 475 13.57 -5.60 19.43
CA GLN A 475 14.61 -5.20 18.48
C GLN A 475 14.05 -4.26 17.41
N ARG A 476 12.75 -4.36 17.10
CA ARG A 476 12.06 -3.52 16.11
C ARG A 476 11.53 -2.24 16.73
N PHE A 477 11.02 -2.32 17.97
CA PHE A 477 10.39 -1.21 18.67
C PHE A 477 11.25 0.07 18.66
N SER A 478 10.65 1.20 18.29
CA SER A 478 11.33 2.50 18.11
C SER A 478 12.45 2.52 17.06
N GLY A 479 12.41 1.60 16.09
CA GLY A 479 13.35 1.44 14.99
C GLY A 479 14.77 1.09 15.41
N ARG A 480 14.95 0.38 16.52
CA ARG A 480 16.29 0.05 17.03
C ARG A 480 17.13 -0.74 16.01
N ILE A 481 16.54 -1.74 15.36
CA ILE A 481 17.23 -2.54 14.34
C ILE A 481 17.51 -1.73 13.07
N GLU A 482 16.55 -0.97 12.55
CA GLU A 482 16.75 -0.19 11.33
C GLU A 482 17.80 0.92 11.51
N LYS A 483 17.80 1.60 12.66
CA LYS A 483 18.83 2.61 12.99
C LYS A 483 20.24 2.02 12.96
N LYS A 484 20.42 0.83 13.55
CA LYS A 484 21.70 0.12 13.52
C LYS A 484 22.04 -0.39 12.13
N CYS A 485 21.06 -0.89 11.39
CA CYS A 485 21.23 -1.31 10.01
C CYS A 485 21.73 -0.14 9.15
N LEU A 486 21.15 1.05 9.27
CA LEU A 486 21.62 2.25 8.57
C LEU A 486 23.04 2.66 8.96
N GLU A 487 23.40 2.53 10.25
CA GLU A 487 24.78 2.76 10.72
C GLU A 487 25.79 1.79 10.08
N ILE A 488 25.36 0.54 9.83
CA ILE A 488 26.19 -0.48 9.15
C ILE A 488 26.29 -0.19 7.65
N LEU A 489 25.16 0.10 6.98
CA LEU A 489 25.09 0.36 5.54
C LEU A 489 25.86 1.64 5.15
N ASP A 490 25.64 2.76 5.84
CA ASP A 490 26.38 4.00 5.60
C ASP A 490 26.39 4.91 6.85
N PRO A 491 27.49 4.88 7.64
CA PRO A 491 27.64 5.71 8.84
C PRO A 491 27.53 7.23 8.57
N ARG A 492 27.77 7.68 7.33
CA ARG A 492 27.66 9.10 6.96
C ARG A 492 26.18 9.48 6.87
N LEU A 493 25.35 8.64 6.25
CA LEU A 493 23.91 8.86 6.15
C LEU A 493 23.19 8.74 7.50
N ALA A 494 23.68 7.87 8.39
CA ALA A 494 23.17 7.71 9.75
C ALA A 494 23.33 8.99 10.61
N LYS A 495 24.35 9.81 10.34
CA LYS A 495 24.62 11.07 11.07
C LYS A 495 23.76 12.23 10.59
N ILE A 496 23.15 12.14 9.40
CA ILE A 496 22.29 13.19 8.87
C ILE A 496 20.99 13.26 9.69
N TRP A 497 20.53 14.48 9.95
CA TRP A 497 19.35 14.70 10.78
C TRP A 497 18.07 14.21 10.11
N SER A 498 17.07 13.83 10.90
CA SER A 498 15.73 13.51 10.42
C SER A 498 14.92 14.78 10.27
N ALA A 499 14.19 14.93 9.15
CA ALA A 499 13.26 16.03 8.94
C ALA A 499 12.17 16.10 10.03
N ASN A 500 11.80 14.96 10.62
CA ASN A 500 10.72 14.88 11.60
C ASN A 500 11.14 15.31 13.02
N THR A 501 12.34 14.93 13.48
CA THR A 501 12.72 15.08 14.90
C THR A 501 13.74 16.19 15.18
N ASN A 502 14.39 16.73 14.14
CA ASN A 502 15.50 17.70 14.31
C ASN A 502 16.64 17.19 15.20
N LEU A 503 16.94 15.90 15.04
CA LEU A 503 18.07 15.20 15.62
C LEU A 503 18.63 14.24 14.57
N PRO A 504 19.85 13.68 14.75
CA PRO A 504 20.32 12.54 13.95
C PRO A 504 19.22 11.49 13.82
N VAL A 505 19.03 10.91 12.64
CA VAL A 505 17.94 9.95 12.39
C VAL A 505 18.02 8.73 13.32
N THR A 506 19.22 8.39 13.77
CA THR A 506 19.48 7.29 14.71
C THR A 506 19.35 7.67 16.19
N ALA A 507 18.93 8.90 16.51
CA ALA A 507 18.74 9.32 17.90
C ALA A 507 17.77 8.37 18.65
N SER A 508 18.19 7.95 19.85
CA SER A 508 17.37 7.12 20.73
C SER A 508 16.13 7.89 21.22
N PRO A 509 15.02 7.20 21.56
CA PRO A 509 13.85 7.86 22.14
C PRO A 509 14.18 8.70 23.39
N LEU A 510 15.10 8.23 24.24
CA LEU A 510 15.59 9.00 25.39
C LEU A 510 16.25 10.31 24.97
N ARG A 511 17.14 10.28 23.96
CA ARG A 511 17.79 11.49 23.45
C ARG A 511 16.77 12.45 22.82
N GLN A 512 15.79 11.92 22.09
CA GLN A 512 14.70 12.70 21.53
C GLN A 512 13.86 13.36 22.63
N THR A 513 13.53 12.64 23.70
CA THR A 513 12.84 13.17 24.87
C THR A 513 13.65 14.26 25.58
N CYS A 514 14.94 14.08 25.83
CA CYS A 514 15.78 15.11 26.43
C CYS A 514 15.82 16.39 25.57
N TYR A 515 15.95 16.23 24.25
CA TYR A 515 15.91 17.37 23.32
C TYR A 515 14.54 18.06 23.30
N GLN A 516 13.44 17.30 23.32
CA GLN A 516 12.07 17.82 23.37
C GLN A 516 11.84 18.66 24.64
N LEU A 517 12.30 18.18 25.80
CA LEU A 517 12.18 18.88 27.08
C LEU A 517 13.04 20.15 27.13
N THR A 518 14.29 20.08 26.64
CA THR A 518 15.18 21.26 26.59
C THR A 518 14.69 22.32 25.61
N SER A 519 14.22 21.92 24.42
CA SER A 519 13.63 22.83 23.43
C SER A 519 12.39 23.52 23.98
N PHE A 520 11.56 22.81 24.74
CA PHE A 520 10.41 23.42 25.42
C PHE A 520 10.81 24.47 26.44
N LEU A 521 11.79 24.18 27.30
CA LEU A 521 12.30 25.15 28.28
C LEU A 521 12.83 26.39 27.56
N LYS A 522 13.58 26.22 26.46
CA LYS A 522 14.08 27.32 25.64
C LYS A 522 12.95 28.17 25.07
N HIS A 523 11.93 27.56 24.45
CA HIS A 523 10.81 28.31 23.86
C HIS A 523 9.94 29.04 24.89
N ARG A 524 9.86 28.54 26.13
CA ARG A 524 9.18 29.24 27.23
C ARG A 524 9.93 30.51 27.64
N ILE A 525 11.25 30.55 27.45
CA ILE A 525 12.11 31.69 27.78
C ILE A 525 12.24 32.65 26.58
N PHE A 526 12.32 32.11 25.37
CA PHE A 526 12.47 32.85 24.11
C PHE A 526 11.41 32.40 23.10
N PRO A 527 10.23 33.04 23.09
CA PRO A 527 9.20 32.75 22.09
C PRO A 527 9.65 33.28 20.72
N GLU A 528 9.74 32.41 19.73
CA GLU A 528 10.01 32.77 18.33
C GLU A 528 8.70 32.73 17.52
N ASN A 529 8.58 33.61 16.52
CA ASN A 529 7.48 33.55 15.54
C ASN A 529 7.63 32.28 14.69
N ALA A 530 6.89 31.24 15.04
CA ALA A 530 6.93 29.97 14.33
C ALA A 530 6.16 30.05 13.00
N LYS A 531 6.76 29.53 11.93
CA LYS A 531 6.01 29.23 10.70
C LYS A 531 4.98 28.12 10.97
N PRO A 532 3.89 28.03 10.21
CA PRO A 532 2.94 26.92 10.34
C PRO A 532 3.64 25.58 10.13
N GLU A 533 3.46 24.63 11.04
CA GLU A 533 4.23 23.38 11.09
C GLU A 533 4.17 22.58 9.77
N TRP A 534 3.02 22.58 9.10
CA TRP A 534 2.82 21.85 7.85
C TRP A 534 3.66 22.39 6.69
N THR A 535 4.09 23.66 6.72
CA THR A 535 4.94 24.25 5.67
C THR A 535 6.36 23.68 5.65
N GLU A 536 6.80 23.11 6.77
CA GLU A 536 8.08 22.39 6.86
C GLU A 536 7.95 20.89 6.55
N ARG A 537 6.71 20.39 6.37
CA ARG A 537 6.39 19.00 6.00
C ARG A 537 6.17 18.88 4.49
N THR A 538 6.04 17.64 4.02
CA THR A 538 5.84 17.30 2.61
C THR A 538 4.47 17.76 2.08
N TRP A 539 3.42 17.73 2.90
CA TRP A 539 2.03 18.08 2.54
C TRP A 539 1.23 18.72 3.70
N PRO A 540 0.14 19.46 3.40
CA PRO A 540 -0.78 20.01 4.40
C PRO A 540 -1.60 18.93 5.13
N SER A 541 -2.21 19.27 6.27
CA SER A 541 -3.20 18.37 6.90
C SER A 541 -4.44 18.21 6.02
N ARG A 542 -5.16 17.08 6.16
CA ARG A 542 -6.39 16.79 5.39
C ARG A 542 -7.45 17.86 5.58
N GLU A 543 -7.68 18.29 6.82
CA GLU A 543 -8.58 19.39 7.12
C GLU A 543 -8.15 20.69 6.44
N HIS A 544 -6.87 21.04 6.52
CA HIS A 544 -6.36 22.25 5.86
C HIS A 544 -6.57 22.18 4.35
N ALA A 545 -6.26 21.04 3.72
CA ALA A 545 -6.47 20.84 2.29
C ALA A 545 -7.96 20.98 1.90
N LEU A 546 -8.88 20.33 2.62
CA LEU A 546 -10.32 20.37 2.35
C LEU A 546 -10.93 21.76 2.52
N ARG A 547 -10.47 22.54 3.52
CA ARG A 547 -11.01 23.88 3.79
C ARG A 547 -10.39 24.97 2.92
N ASN A 548 -9.14 24.81 2.47
CA ASN A 548 -8.36 25.89 1.84
C ASN A 548 -8.04 25.66 0.36
N GLN A 549 -8.31 24.48 -0.22
CA GLN A 549 -8.19 24.26 -1.67
C GLN A 549 -9.58 24.32 -2.32
N PRO A 550 -9.89 25.37 -3.12
CA PRO A 550 -11.20 25.58 -3.73
C PRO A 550 -11.78 24.36 -4.44
N ASP A 551 -10.97 23.67 -5.24
CA ASP A 551 -11.39 22.50 -6.02
C ASP A 551 -11.79 21.32 -5.11
N LEU A 552 -11.04 21.04 -4.02
CA LEU A 552 -11.43 20.01 -3.04
C LEU A 552 -12.67 20.40 -2.26
N LYS A 553 -12.76 21.66 -1.83
CA LYS A 553 -13.96 22.18 -1.15
C LYS A 553 -15.19 22.00 -2.03
N ASN A 554 -15.09 22.40 -3.30
CA ASN A 554 -16.16 22.22 -4.29
C ASN A 554 -16.48 20.74 -4.51
N ALA A 555 -15.49 19.85 -4.59
CA ALA A 555 -15.71 18.42 -4.74
C ALA A 555 -16.54 17.82 -3.58
N VAL A 556 -16.32 18.27 -2.34
CA VAL A 556 -17.15 17.85 -1.19
C VAL A 556 -18.56 18.44 -1.28
N LEU A 557 -18.71 19.72 -1.66
CA LEU A 557 -20.04 20.31 -1.84
C LEU A 557 -20.85 19.61 -2.95
N GLU A 558 -20.20 19.23 -4.05
CA GLU A 558 -20.81 18.46 -5.14
C GLU A 558 -21.05 17.00 -4.77
N LEU A 559 -20.29 16.44 -3.82
CA LEU A 559 -20.60 15.14 -3.25
C LEU A 559 -21.89 15.18 -2.43
N CYS A 560 -22.05 16.19 -1.55
CA CYS A 560 -23.26 16.35 -0.75
C CYS A 560 -24.52 16.39 -1.63
N LYS A 561 -24.45 17.05 -2.80
CA LYS A 561 -25.56 17.13 -3.76
C LYS A 561 -25.76 15.89 -4.62
N SER A 562 -24.83 14.93 -4.59
CA SER A 562 -24.84 13.79 -5.51
C SER A 562 -25.70 12.63 -5.01
N ASP A 563 -26.37 11.96 -5.96
CA ASP A 563 -27.07 10.70 -5.73
C ASP A 563 -26.11 9.52 -5.49
N ALA A 564 -24.80 9.69 -5.69
CA ALA A 564 -23.83 8.62 -5.46
C ALA A 564 -23.81 8.15 -3.99
N LEU A 565 -24.10 9.05 -3.04
CA LEU A 565 -24.24 8.69 -1.63
C LEU A 565 -25.47 7.81 -1.35
N GLU A 566 -26.46 7.80 -2.24
CA GLU A 566 -27.66 6.96 -2.11
C GLU A 566 -27.35 5.47 -2.33
N GLN A 567 -26.22 5.15 -2.97
CA GLN A 567 -25.69 3.79 -3.04
C GLN A 567 -25.14 3.28 -1.69
N ILE A 568 -24.96 4.16 -0.70
CA ILE A 568 -24.50 3.83 0.66
C ILE A 568 -25.72 3.74 1.57
N GLU A 569 -26.35 2.57 1.61
CA GLU A 569 -27.69 2.40 2.21
C GLU A 569 -27.75 2.67 3.71
N PHE A 570 -26.62 2.54 4.40
CA PHE A 570 -26.55 2.75 5.84
C PHE A 570 -26.35 4.21 6.27
N LEU A 571 -26.08 5.10 5.32
CA LEU A 571 -25.71 6.48 5.61
C LEU A 571 -26.92 7.34 5.95
N ASP A 572 -26.77 8.20 6.95
CA ASP A 572 -27.65 9.34 7.18
C ASP A 572 -27.24 10.46 6.21
N ILE A 573 -27.78 10.39 5.00
CA ILE A 573 -27.43 11.29 3.90
C ILE A 573 -27.87 12.73 4.20
N GLN A 574 -28.98 12.90 4.92
CA GLN A 574 -29.46 14.24 5.31
C GLN A 574 -28.43 14.91 6.22
N LYS A 575 -27.96 14.20 7.24
CA LYS A 575 -26.92 14.71 8.14
C LYS A 575 -25.64 15.08 7.40
N VAL A 576 -25.18 14.25 6.45
CA VAL A 576 -24.02 14.57 5.59
C VAL A 576 -24.27 15.84 4.76
N ARG A 577 -25.44 15.96 4.14
CA ARG A 577 -25.83 17.12 3.31
C ARG A 577 -25.90 18.42 4.10
N GLU A 578 -26.25 18.37 5.38
CA GLU A 578 -26.40 19.55 6.24
C GLU A 578 -25.09 19.93 6.94
N GLU A 579 -24.38 18.97 7.51
CA GLU A 579 -23.26 19.26 8.41
C GLU A 579 -21.92 19.42 7.69
N PHE A 580 -21.66 18.68 6.60
CA PHE A 580 -20.37 18.80 5.89
C PHE A 580 -20.13 20.20 5.31
N PRO A 581 -21.09 20.86 4.64
CA PRO A 581 -20.92 22.23 4.15
C PRO A 581 -20.59 23.23 5.28
N ARG A 582 -21.30 23.15 6.40
CA ARG A 582 -21.08 24.00 7.58
C ARG A 582 -19.68 23.79 8.17
N TRP A 583 -19.25 22.54 8.28
CA TRP A 583 -17.90 22.20 8.73
C TRP A 583 -16.81 22.73 7.76
N LEU A 584 -17.05 22.70 6.44
CA LEU A 584 -16.13 23.28 5.44
C LEU A 584 -16.02 24.81 5.53
N ASP A 585 -17.05 25.47 6.03
CA ASP A 585 -17.08 26.92 6.26
C ASP A 585 -16.44 27.33 7.61
N GLY A 586 -15.90 26.36 8.35
CA GLY A 586 -15.14 26.58 9.57
C GLY A 586 -15.91 26.41 10.87
N GLU A 587 -17.17 25.96 10.80
CA GLU A 587 -17.93 25.62 11.99
C GLU A 587 -17.33 24.39 12.69
N ASP A 588 -17.22 24.45 14.01
CA ASP A 588 -16.78 23.33 14.84
C ASP A 588 -17.98 22.42 15.15
N ILE A 589 -18.14 21.38 14.32
CA ILE A 589 -19.22 20.42 14.44
C ILE A 589 -18.69 19.15 15.11
N PRO A 590 -19.17 18.82 16.33
CA PRO A 590 -18.72 17.63 17.04
C PRO A 590 -18.91 16.35 16.22
N GLY A 591 -17.86 15.53 16.16
CA GLY A 591 -17.91 14.25 15.47
C GLY A 591 -17.59 14.31 13.96
N ILE A 592 -17.17 15.45 13.43
CA ILE A 592 -16.63 15.58 12.07
C ILE A 592 -15.12 15.86 12.12
N SER A 593 -14.36 15.15 11.31
CA SER A 593 -12.93 15.41 11.09
C SER A 593 -12.59 15.42 9.61
N GLY A 594 -11.41 15.96 9.27
CA GLY A 594 -10.88 15.91 7.91
C GLY A 594 -10.74 14.47 7.37
N ASP A 595 -10.43 13.49 8.23
CA ASP A 595 -10.37 12.07 7.86
C ASP A 595 -11.73 11.54 7.38
N LEU A 596 -12.80 11.87 8.11
CA LEU A 596 -14.16 11.45 7.77
C LEU A 596 -14.61 12.04 6.42
N VAL A 597 -14.45 13.35 6.26
CA VAL A 597 -14.86 14.05 5.04
C VAL A 597 -14.06 13.56 3.84
N GLN A 598 -12.75 13.35 4.00
CA GLN A 598 -11.89 12.82 2.93
C GLN A 598 -12.23 11.37 2.58
N THR A 599 -12.50 10.52 3.57
CA THR A 599 -12.88 9.11 3.34
C THR A 599 -14.21 9.03 2.60
N MET A 600 -15.19 9.85 3.01
CA MET A 600 -16.46 9.98 2.30
C MET A 600 -16.28 10.52 0.87
N LEU A 601 -15.38 11.49 0.68
CA LEU A 601 -15.04 12.01 -0.65
C LEU A 601 -14.44 10.94 -1.56
N SER A 602 -13.50 10.14 -1.05
CA SER A 602 -12.90 9.02 -1.79
C SER A 602 -13.97 8.01 -2.21
N LEU A 603 -14.82 7.62 -1.26
CA LEU A 603 -15.88 6.65 -1.46
C LEU A 603 -16.93 7.14 -2.46
N GLY A 604 -17.47 8.33 -2.24
CA GLY A 604 -18.49 8.91 -3.10
C GLY A 604 -17.98 9.21 -4.51
N THR A 605 -16.72 9.65 -4.64
CA THR A 605 -16.08 9.81 -5.96
C THR A 605 -15.97 8.48 -6.68
N PHE A 606 -15.62 7.40 -5.98
CA PHE A 606 -15.55 6.07 -6.57
C PHE A 606 -16.93 5.58 -7.05
N LEU A 607 -17.96 5.71 -6.21
CA LEU A 607 -19.33 5.26 -6.49
C LEU A 607 -20.02 6.00 -7.65
N LYS A 608 -19.56 7.21 -8.01
CA LYS A 608 -20.02 7.94 -9.20
C LYS A 608 -19.61 7.26 -10.53
N ASN A 609 -18.53 6.47 -10.52
CA ASN A 609 -17.93 5.89 -11.73
C ASN A 609 -18.55 4.56 -12.16
#